data_AF-A0A9D1HZS6-F1
#
_entry.id   AF-A0A9D1HZS6-F1
#
_cell.length_a   1.000
_cell.length_b   1.000
_cell.length_c   1.000
_cell.angle_alpha   90.00
_cell.angle_beta   90.00
_cell.angle_gamma   90.00
#
_symmetry.space_group_name_H-M   'P 1'
#
loop_
_entity.id
_entity.type
_entity.pdbx_description
1 polymer ?
#
loop_
_entity_poly.entity_id
_entity_poly.type
_entity_poly.pdbx_seq_one_letter_code
_entity_poly.pdbx_strand_id
1 'polypeptide(L)'
;MAKKRKLKIMLMAAGIIIVLLAGGLMAMTFLSDREASATSNEDALDVKAMEIETSGDRAEELFSKKVEDTNDTAAVAELLETMGMGEAAGEYTVRIAAEGEEQVMNLTVAGPVQSADREVFDANMQIMAEQLLALTSGVTKVQWSYPVLTADAREETVTVSLDQAGAGEELGRKVKNLGESAEKVRTLLRIQAGES
;
A
#
# COMPACT_ATOMS: atom_id res chain seq x y z
N MET A 1 39.14 -24.65 29.13
CA MET A 1 39.11 -23.87 27.87
C MET A 1 37.68 -23.44 27.60
N ALA A 2 37.36 -22.14 27.74
CA ALA A 2 36.05 -21.60 27.40
C ALA A 2 36.23 -20.56 26.28
N LYS A 3 35.72 -20.87 25.10
CA LYS A 3 35.80 -20.06 23.89
C LYS A 3 34.90 -18.83 24.08
N LYS A 4 35.49 -17.65 24.33
CA LYS A 4 34.76 -16.37 24.34
C LYS A 4 34.20 -16.12 22.93
N ARG A 5 32.89 -16.28 22.74
CA ARG A 5 32.19 -15.86 21.53
C ARG A 5 32.20 -14.33 21.48
N LYS A 6 32.85 -13.76 20.46
CA LYS A 6 32.81 -12.34 20.16
C LYS A 6 31.41 -12.00 19.65
N LEU A 7 30.61 -11.31 20.46
CA LEU A 7 29.35 -10.71 20.05
C LEU A 7 29.69 -9.46 19.22
N LYS A 8 29.50 -9.54 17.90
CA LYS A 8 29.53 -8.35 17.04
C LYS A 8 28.17 -7.67 17.18
N ILE A 9 28.13 -6.57 17.93
CA ILE A 9 27.00 -5.64 17.92
C ILE A 9 27.11 -4.87 16.60
N MET A 10 26.30 -5.27 15.62
CA MET A 10 26.11 -4.53 14.37
C MET A 10 25.00 -3.52 14.65
N LEU A 11 25.38 -2.25 14.84
CA LEU A 11 24.42 -1.14 14.86
C LEU A 11 23.82 -1.03 13.45
N MET A 12 22.57 -1.46 13.27
CA MET A 12 21.76 -0.99 12.15
C MET A 12 21.26 0.40 12.52
N ALA A 13 21.73 1.41 11.80
CA ALA A 13 21.10 2.72 11.80
C ALA A 13 19.71 2.55 11.16
N ALA A 14 18.65 2.69 11.94
CA ALA A 14 17.28 2.70 11.44
C ALA A 14 17.06 3.99 10.63
N GLY A 15 17.22 3.90 9.32
CA GLY A 15 16.78 4.94 8.40
C GLY A 15 15.25 4.99 8.42
N ILE A 16 14.69 6.14 8.78
CA ILE A 16 13.25 6.40 8.72
C ILE A 16 13.04 7.34 7.54
N ILE A 17 12.24 6.91 6.56
CA ILE A 17 11.92 7.70 5.37
C ILE A 17 10.41 7.88 5.30
N ILE A 18 9.94 9.13 5.19
CA ILE A 18 8.51 9.47 5.12
C ILE A 18 8.29 10.27 3.83
N VAL A 19 7.35 9.83 3.00
CA VAL A 19 6.91 10.54 1.79
C VAL A 19 5.42 10.86 1.92
N LEU A 20 5.07 12.12 1.72
CA LEU A 20 3.70 12.60 1.60
C LEU A 20 3.34 12.60 0.11
N LEU A 21 2.31 11.86 -0.30
CA LEU A 21 1.84 11.82 -1.69
C LEU A 21 0.36 12.25 -1.72
N ALA A 22 0.12 13.41 -2.31
CA ALA A 22 -1.23 13.96 -2.46
C ALA A 22 -1.88 13.36 -3.72
N GLY A 23 -2.96 12.59 -3.53
CA GLY A 23 -3.89 12.27 -4.62
C GLY A 23 -4.56 13.55 -5.10
N GLY A 24 -4.39 13.91 -6.37
CA GLY A 24 -4.84 15.18 -6.91
C GLY A 24 -6.36 15.35 -6.83
N LEU A 25 -6.82 16.30 -6.00
CA LEU A 25 -8.16 16.86 -6.10
C LEU A 25 -8.05 18.39 -6.11
N MET A 26 -8.06 18.95 -7.32
CA MET A 26 -8.19 20.38 -7.53
C MET A 26 -9.65 20.78 -7.25
N ALA A 27 -9.95 21.27 -6.06
CA ALA A 27 -11.22 21.94 -5.76
C ALA A 27 -10.97 23.44 -5.51
N MET A 28 -11.33 24.27 -6.49
CA MET A 28 -11.41 25.73 -6.33
C MET A 28 -12.65 26.13 -5.52
N THR A 29 -12.43 27.02 -4.54
CA THR A 29 -13.32 28.06 -3.96
C THR A 29 -14.62 27.57 -3.26
N PHE A 30 -14.93 27.95 -2.02
CA PHE A 30 -15.38 29.29 -1.62
C PHE A 30 -15.41 29.44 -0.08
N LEU A 31 -15.04 30.63 0.41
CA LEU A 31 -15.38 31.12 1.76
C LEU A 31 -16.90 31.31 1.87
N SER A 32 -17.54 30.78 2.91
CA SER A 32 -18.55 31.49 3.73
C SER A 32 -19.01 30.65 4.93
N ASP A 33 -19.06 31.34 6.07
CA ASP A 33 -19.75 31.17 7.33
C ASP A 33 -20.12 29.79 7.93
N ARG A 34 -19.81 29.76 9.23
CA ARG A 34 -20.09 28.78 10.27
C ARG A 34 -21.60 28.61 10.49
N GLU A 35 -22.14 27.45 10.13
CA GLU A 35 -23.34 26.87 10.76
C GLU A 35 -23.11 25.37 11.00
N ALA A 36 -23.68 24.87 12.10
CA ALA A 36 -23.47 23.51 12.61
C ALA A 36 -23.71 22.45 11.52
N SER A 37 -22.66 21.72 11.13
CA SER A 37 -22.80 20.63 10.17
C SER A 37 -23.50 19.46 10.85
N ALA A 38 -24.71 19.16 10.37
CA ALA A 38 -25.09 17.77 10.23
C ALA A 38 -23.93 17.10 9.48
N THR A 39 -23.32 16.07 10.07
CA THR A 39 -22.22 15.32 9.47
C THR A 39 -22.74 14.65 8.20
N SER A 40 -22.60 15.36 7.07
CA SER A 40 -22.74 14.78 5.75
C SER A 40 -21.71 13.67 5.62
N ASN A 41 -22.08 12.53 5.03
CA ASN A 41 -21.15 11.49 4.60
C ASN A 41 -20.19 11.96 3.47
N GLU A 42 -20.02 13.28 3.28
CA GLU A 42 -19.26 13.89 2.17
C GLU A 42 -17.73 13.83 2.37
N ASP A 43 -17.27 13.53 3.59
CA ASP A 43 -15.84 13.42 3.90
C ASP A 43 -15.27 11.99 3.72
N ALA A 44 -16.13 10.99 3.47
CA ALA A 44 -15.68 9.61 3.29
C ALA A 44 -15.21 9.34 1.85
N LEU A 45 -14.22 8.45 1.71
CA LEU A 45 -13.73 8.00 0.42
C LEU A 45 -14.85 7.29 -0.38
N ASP A 46 -14.99 7.64 -1.66
CA ASP A 46 -15.84 6.91 -2.62
C ASP A 46 -15.11 5.63 -3.06
N VAL A 47 -15.30 4.55 -2.30
CA VAL A 47 -14.62 3.28 -2.54
C VAL A 47 -15.34 2.48 -3.61
N LYS A 48 -14.61 2.11 -4.66
CA LYS A 48 -15.06 1.19 -5.71
C LYS A 48 -14.07 0.05 -5.85
N ALA A 49 -14.55 -1.11 -6.26
CA ALA A 49 -13.69 -2.24 -6.56
C ALA A 49 -12.70 -1.85 -7.67
N MET A 50 -11.42 -2.14 -7.44
CA MET A 50 -10.36 -1.87 -8.41
C MET A 50 -10.55 -2.76 -9.64
N GLU A 51 -10.56 -2.16 -10.83
CA GLU A 51 -10.47 -2.90 -12.09
C GLU A 51 -9.02 -3.26 -12.36
N ILE A 52 -8.77 -4.55 -12.61
CA ILE A 52 -7.41 -5.06 -12.80
C ILE A 52 -7.17 -5.25 -14.29
N GLU A 53 -6.34 -4.38 -14.88
CA GLU A 53 -5.96 -4.51 -16.27
C GLU A 53 -4.86 -5.57 -16.44
N THR A 54 -5.19 -6.70 -17.08
CA THR A 54 -4.28 -7.86 -17.26
C THR A 54 -3.48 -7.82 -18.58
N SER A 55 -3.40 -6.65 -19.21
CA SER A 55 -2.73 -6.44 -20.49
C SER A 55 -1.21 -6.62 -20.36
N GLY A 56 -0.54 -6.89 -21.50
CA GLY A 56 0.92 -6.97 -21.53
C GLY A 56 1.56 -5.61 -21.23
N ASP A 57 1.05 -4.57 -21.86
CA ASP A 57 1.54 -3.18 -21.72
C ASP A 57 1.47 -2.72 -20.26
N ARG A 58 0.37 -3.01 -19.56
CA ARG A 58 0.22 -2.69 -18.13
C ARG A 58 1.25 -3.39 -17.26
N ALA A 59 1.49 -4.67 -17.53
CA ALA A 59 2.48 -5.45 -16.79
C ALA A 59 3.91 -4.98 -17.05
N GLU A 60 4.23 -4.56 -18.28
CA GLU A 60 5.51 -3.94 -18.63
C GLU A 60 5.69 -2.59 -17.94
N GLU A 61 4.66 -1.76 -17.93
CA GLU A 61 4.66 -0.46 -17.23
C GLU A 61 4.98 -0.65 -15.74
N LEU A 62 4.21 -1.49 -15.03
CA LEU A 62 4.43 -1.77 -13.61
C LEU A 62 5.83 -2.37 -13.35
N PHE A 63 6.26 -3.33 -14.17
CA PHE A 63 7.58 -3.92 -14.02
C PHE A 63 8.71 -2.91 -14.25
N SER A 64 8.54 -1.96 -15.17
CA SER A 64 9.53 -0.91 -15.42
C SER A 64 9.71 0.05 -14.23
N LYS A 65 8.71 0.13 -13.34
CA LYS A 65 8.71 0.93 -12.10
C LYS A 65 9.09 0.14 -10.86
N LYS A 66 9.61 -1.08 -11.04
CA LYS A 66 10.14 -1.88 -9.93
C LYS A 66 11.16 -1.07 -9.13
N VAL A 67 11.03 -1.09 -7.81
CA VAL A 67 11.90 -0.37 -6.88
C VAL A 67 13.00 -1.30 -6.39
N GLU A 68 14.24 -1.02 -6.73
CA GLU A 68 15.40 -1.81 -6.28
C GLU A 68 16.01 -1.32 -4.95
N ASP A 69 15.90 -0.02 -4.67
CA ASP A 69 16.34 0.61 -3.43
C ASP A 69 15.17 1.30 -2.74
N THR A 70 14.79 0.83 -1.56
CA THR A 70 13.71 1.42 -0.74
C THR A 70 14.02 2.83 -0.26
N ASN A 71 15.27 3.28 -0.35
CA ASN A 71 15.64 4.66 -0.03
C ASN A 71 15.40 5.62 -1.20
N ASP A 72 15.13 5.11 -2.40
CA ASP A 72 14.70 5.90 -3.54
C ASP A 72 13.20 6.22 -3.43
N THR A 73 12.91 7.30 -2.70
CA THR A 73 11.54 7.77 -2.48
C THR A 73 10.81 8.14 -3.76
N ALA A 74 11.56 8.57 -4.79
CA ALA A 74 10.95 8.93 -6.07
C ALA A 74 10.50 7.67 -6.82
N ALA A 75 11.31 6.61 -6.82
CA ALA A 75 10.93 5.33 -7.40
C ALA A 75 9.73 4.69 -6.66
N VAL A 76 9.69 4.77 -5.32
CA VAL A 76 8.55 4.30 -4.53
C VAL A 76 7.28 5.07 -4.86
N ALA A 77 7.36 6.41 -4.95
CA ALA A 77 6.24 7.24 -5.33
C ALA A 77 5.73 6.92 -6.75
N GLU A 78 6.64 6.81 -7.71
CA GLU A 78 6.30 6.52 -9.11
C GLU A 78 5.63 5.14 -9.25
N LEU A 79 6.08 4.13 -8.50
CA LEU A 79 5.41 2.82 -8.47
C LEU A 79 3.98 2.94 -7.90
N LEU A 80 3.80 3.61 -6.76
CA LEU A 80 2.48 3.77 -6.13
C LEU A 80 1.51 4.58 -7.00
N GLU A 81 2.00 5.63 -7.67
CA GLU A 81 1.24 6.39 -8.67
C GLU A 81 0.85 5.50 -9.85
N THR A 82 1.80 4.73 -10.39
CA THR A 82 1.54 3.80 -11.49
C THR A 82 0.48 2.77 -11.11
N MET A 83 0.49 2.28 -9.87
CA MET A 83 -0.51 1.34 -9.33
C MET A 83 -1.90 1.95 -9.11
N GLY A 84 -2.07 3.27 -9.21
CA GLY A 84 -3.34 3.95 -8.97
C GLY A 84 -3.69 4.14 -7.49
N MET A 85 -2.69 4.14 -6.59
CA MET A 85 -2.92 4.26 -5.14
C MET A 85 -3.72 5.53 -4.76
N GLY A 86 -3.47 6.65 -5.46
CA GLY A 86 -4.20 7.89 -5.22
C GLY A 86 -5.70 7.81 -5.59
N GLU A 87 -6.04 7.04 -6.63
CA GLU A 87 -7.44 6.81 -7.03
C GLU A 87 -8.13 5.83 -6.08
N ALA A 88 -7.41 4.81 -5.62
CA ALA A 88 -7.94 3.77 -4.75
C ALA A 88 -8.10 4.22 -3.28
N ALA A 89 -7.23 5.11 -2.80
CA ALA A 89 -7.14 5.44 -1.38
C ALA A 89 -7.13 6.95 -1.07
N GLY A 90 -7.20 7.84 -2.07
CA GLY A 90 -7.16 9.28 -1.84
C GLY A 90 -5.80 9.78 -1.36
N GLU A 91 -5.77 10.70 -0.39
CA GLU A 91 -4.52 11.20 0.20
C GLU A 91 -3.91 10.17 1.16
N TYR A 92 -2.60 9.93 1.02
CA TYR A 92 -1.90 8.98 1.87
C TYR A 92 -0.43 9.39 2.11
N THR A 93 0.15 8.78 3.14
CA THR A 93 1.59 8.80 3.39
C THR A 93 2.15 7.40 3.24
N VAL A 94 3.41 7.32 2.80
CA VAL A 94 4.18 6.09 2.80
C VAL A 94 5.44 6.25 3.64
N ARG A 95 5.73 5.23 4.45
CA ARG A 95 6.94 5.14 5.25
C ARG A 95 7.53 3.74 5.16
N ILE A 96 8.81 3.62 4.88
CA ILE A 96 9.52 2.35 4.97
C ILE A 96 10.37 2.37 6.23
N ALA A 97 10.26 1.32 7.05
CA ALA A 97 11.00 1.17 8.30
C ALA A 97 11.49 -0.27 8.48
N ALA A 98 12.66 -0.41 9.10
CA ALA A 98 13.15 -1.70 9.54
C ALA A 98 12.51 -2.08 10.89
N GLU A 99 11.87 -3.24 10.94
CA GLU A 99 11.29 -3.82 12.15
C GLU A 99 11.93 -5.19 12.41
N GLY A 100 13.02 -5.18 13.19
CA GLY A 100 13.82 -6.38 13.40
C GLY A 100 14.55 -6.79 12.11
N GLU A 101 14.21 -7.97 11.58
CA GLU A 101 14.74 -8.49 10.31
C GLU A 101 13.85 -8.14 9.10
N GLU A 102 12.69 -7.52 9.34
CA GLU A 102 11.73 -7.13 8.31
C GLU A 102 11.94 -5.70 7.84
N GLN A 103 11.67 -5.44 6.56
CA GLN A 103 11.38 -4.09 6.10
C GLN A 103 9.89 -3.96 5.82
N VAL A 104 9.27 -3.05 6.56
CA VAL A 104 7.83 -2.82 6.54
C VAL A 104 7.54 -1.52 5.81
N MET A 105 6.76 -1.60 4.72
CA MET A 105 6.16 -0.44 4.09
C MET A 105 4.82 -0.14 4.76
N ASN A 106 4.74 1.01 5.43
CA ASN A 106 3.55 1.50 6.11
C ASN A 106 2.88 2.56 5.23
N LEU A 107 1.64 2.29 4.84
CA LEU A 107 0.73 3.20 4.14
C LEU A 107 -0.26 3.76 5.16
N THR A 108 -0.36 5.08 5.30
CA THR A 108 -1.40 5.69 6.15
C THR A 108 -2.29 6.56 5.30
N VAL A 109 -3.54 6.16 5.17
CA VAL A 109 -4.57 6.85 4.40
C VAL A 109 -5.25 7.89 5.29
N ALA A 110 -5.39 9.11 4.77
CA ALA A 110 -5.91 10.23 5.54
C ALA A 110 -7.45 10.23 5.62
N GLY A 111 -8.12 9.90 4.51
CA GLY A 111 -9.58 9.96 4.40
C GLY A 111 -10.27 8.76 5.07
N PRO A 112 -11.43 8.96 5.72
CA PRO A 112 -12.19 7.88 6.32
C PRO A 112 -12.86 6.99 5.27
N VAL A 113 -12.93 5.70 5.55
CA VAL A 113 -13.68 4.71 4.78
C VAL A 113 -14.99 4.40 5.51
N GLN A 114 -16.12 4.37 4.81
CA GLN A 114 -17.38 3.97 5.42
C GLN A 114 -17.30 2.51 5.89
N SER A 115 -17.88 2.21 7.05
CA SER A 115 -17.90 0.83 7.56
C SER A 115 -18.52 -0.19 6.58
N ALA A 116 -19.43 0.24 5.70
CA ALA A 116 -20.04 -0.60 4.68
C ALA A 116 -19.10 -0.94 3.52
N ASP A 117 -18.13 -0.06 3.23
CA ASP A 117 -17.22 -0.18 2.09
C ASP A 117 -15.86 -0.77 2.47
N ARG A 118 -15.67 -1.06 3.76
CA ARG A 118 -14.42 -1.57 4.33
C ARG A 118 -13.91 -2.82 3.62
N GLU A 119 -14.79 -3.78 3.34
CA GLU A 119 -14.40 -5.04 2.69
C GLU A 119 -13.84 -4.80 1.29
N VAL A 120 -14.47 -3.91 0.52
CA VAL A 120 -14.02 -3.54 -0.83
C VAL A 120 -12.70 -2.78 -0.76
N PHE A 121 -12.57 -1.87 0.21
CA PHE A 121 -11.33 -1.12 0.43
C PHE A 121 -10.17 -2.04 0.81
N ASP A 122 -10.36 -2.94 1.77
CA ASP A 122 -9.33 -3.89 2.20
C ASP A 122 -8.93 -4.82 1.04
N ALA A 123 -9.86 -5.24 0.19
CA ALA A 123 -9.54 -6.02 -1.01
C ALA A 123 -8.67 -5.24 -2.01
N ASN A 124 -8.99 -3.96 -2.26
CA ASN A 124 -8.14 -3.09 -3.11
C ASN A 124 -6.73 -2.93 -2.53
N MET A 125 -6.65 -2.68 -1.22
CA MET A 125 -5.37 -2.52 -0.52
C MET A 125 -4.55 -3.81 -0.52
N GLN A 126 -5.20 -4.97 -0.43
CA GLN A 126 -4.56 -6.27 -0.53
C GLN A 126 -3.94 -6.52 -1.92
N ILE A 127 -4.69 -6.24 -2.99
CA ILE A 127 -4.18 -6.31 -4.38
C ILE A 127 -2.92 -5.44 -4.53
N MET A 128 -2.96 -4.21 -4.01
CA MET A 128 -1.80 -3.31 -4.05
C MET A 128 -0.66 -3.81 -3.16
N ALA A 129 -0.94 -4.33 -1.97
CA ALA A 129 0.07 -4.88 -1.08
C ALA A 129 0.83 -6.05 -1.73
N GLU A 130 0.15 -6.95 -2.44
CA GLU A 130 0.78 -8.03 -3.19
C GLU A 130 1.68 -7.51 -4.32
N GLN A 131 1.23 -6.48 -5.06
CA GLN A 131 2.03 -5.84 -6.11
C GLN A 131 3.27 -5.15 -5.52
N LEU A 132 3.15 -4.43 -4.41
CA LEU A 132 4.28 -3.82 -3.70
C LEU A 132 5.26 -4.87 -3.18
N LEU A 133 4.75 -5.96 -2.61
CA LEU A 133 5.57 -7.10 -2.19
C LEU A 133 6.27 -7.75 -3.38
N ALA A 134 5.69 -7.79 -4.58
CA ALA A 134 6.36 -8.29 -5.77
C ALA A 134 7.42 -7.31 -6.31
N LEU A 135 7.10 -6.02 -6.35
CA LEU A 135 7.82 -4.99 -7.13
C LEU A 135 8.75 -4.09 -6.31
N THR A 136 8.77 -4.19 -4.98
CA THR A 136 9.73 -3.46 -4.15
C THR A 136 10.74 -4.42 -3.54
N SER A 137 11.98 -4.38 -4.00
CA SER A 137 13.11 -5.12 -3.41
C SER A 137 13.29 -4.71 -1.95
N GLY A 138 13.62 -5.67 -1.07
CA GLY A 138 13.83 -5.41 0.36
C GLY A 138 12.56 -5.41 1.21
N VAL A 139 11.41 -4.95 0.73
CA VAL A 139 10.16 -4.95 1.51
C VAL A 139 9.65 -6.39 1.72
N THR A 140 9.41 -6.76 2.97
CA THR A 140 8.93 -8.07 3.40
C THR A 140 7.50 -8.05 3.93
N LYS A 141 6.99 -6.86 4.24
CA LYS A 141 5.64 -6.66 4.77
C LYS A 141 5.10 -5.31 4.33
N VAL A 142 3.82 -5.28 3.99
CA VAL A 142 3.06 -4.04 3.76
C VAL A 142 2.01 -3.94 4.85
N GLN A 143 1.86 -2.75 5.41
CA GLN A 143 0.86 -2.44 6.42
C GLN A 143 0.11 -1.20 5.95
N TRP A 144 -1.21 -1.21 6.01
CA TRP A 144 -2.02 -0.03 5.73
C TRP A 144 -2.89 0.31 6.93
N SER A 145 -3.06 1.61 7.18
CA SER A 145 -3.92 2.12 8.24
C SER A 145 -4.82 3.23 7.71
N TYR A 146 -6.07 3.23 8.14
CA TYR A 146 -7.08 4.17 7.68
C TYR A 146 -8.16 4.37 8.75
N PRO A 147 -8.79 5.55 8.82
CA PRO A 147 -9.96 5.76 9.66
C PRO A 147 -11.19 5.07 9.05
N VAL A 148 -12.03 4.51 9.90
CA VAL A 148 -13.35 3.96 9.54
C VAL A 148 -14.43 4.82 10.16
N LEU A 149 -15.32 5.36 9.33
CA LEU A 149 -16.51 6.05 9.78
C LEU A 149 -17.60 5.02 10.09
N THR A 150 -17.95 4.94 11.37
CA THR A 150 -19.04 4.08 11.86
C THR A 150 -20.39 4.77 11.73
N ALA A 151 -21.48 4.00 11.79
CA ALA A 151 -22.85 4.53 11.70
C ALA A 151 -23.19 5.58 12.78
N ASP A 152 -22.47 5.56 13.91
CA ASP A 152 -22.61 6.52 15.02
C ASP A 152 -21.69 7.75 14.84
N ALA A 153 -21.13 7.98 13.65
CA ALA A 153 -20.17 9.03 13.33
C ALA A 153 -18.91 9.02 14.22
N ARG A 154 -18.51 7.85 14.71
CA ARG A 154 -17.21 7.65 15.37
C ARG A 154 -16.18 7.19 14.36
N GLU A 155 -14.98 7.73 14.49
CA GLU A 155 -13.80 7.28 13.75
C GLU A 155 -13.01 6.28 14.58
N GLU A 156 -12.77 5.11 14.00
CA GLU A 156 -11.83 4.12 14.52
C GLU A 156 -10.70 3.94 13.51
N THR A 157 -9.45 3.94 13.97
CA THR A 157 -8.33 3.59 13.09
C THR A 157 -8.22 2.07 12.98
N VAL A 158 -8.33 1.57 11.76
CA VAL A 158 -8.06 0.18 11.43
C VAL A 158 -6.64 0.08 10.87
N THR A 159 -5.92 -0.98 11.25
CA THR A 159 -4.61 -1.33 10.70
C THR A 159 -4.65 -2.78 10.24
N VAL A 160 -4.26 -3.01 9.00
CA VAL A 160 -4.16 -4.35 8.38
C VAL A 160 -2.75 -4.52 7.83
N SER A 161 -2.26 -5.75 7.78
CA SER A 161 -0.94 -6.04 7.24
C SER A 161 -0.92 -7.33 6.43
N LEU A 162 -0.10 -7.34 5.39
CA LEU A 162 0.20 -8.48 4.55
C LEU A 162 1.72 -8.68 4.47
N ASP A 163 2.20 -9.85 4.87
CA ASP A 163 3.59 -10.25 4.68
C ASP A 163 3.75 -11.15 3.45
N GLN A 164 4.98 -11.47 3.10
CA GLN A 164 5.28 -12.34 1.95
C GLN A 164 4.68 -13.76 2.08
N ALA A 165 4.51 -14.27 3.30
CA ALA A 165 3.96 -15.60 3.53
C ALA A 165 2.44 -15.59 3.30
N GLY A 166 1.73 -14.63 3.88
CA GLY A 166 0.29 -14.42 3.67
C GLY A 166 -0.04 -14.19 2.20
N ALA A 167 0.68 -13.27 1.53
CA ALA A 167 0.52 -13.07 0.08
C ALA A 167 0.80 -14.36 -0.70
N GLY A 168 1.76 -15.16 -0.23
CA GLY A 168 2.11 -16.44 -0.87
C GLY A 168 1.03 -17.51 -0.73
N GLU A 169 0.30 -17.53 0.38
CA GLU A 169 -0.83 -18.43 0.62
C GLU A 169 -2.00 -18.08 -0.30
N GLU A 170 -2.32 -16.80 -0.44
CA GLU A 170 -3.42 -16.30 -1.28
C GLU A 170 -3.13 -16.50 -2.78
N LEU A 171 -1.91 -16.16 -3.21
CA LEU A 171 -1.49 -16.31 -4.60
C LEU A 171 -1.14 -17.76 -4.99
N GLY A 172 -1.04 -18.66 -4.01
CA GLY A 172 -0.59 -20.05 -4.19
C GLY A 172 0.87 -20.16 -4.65
N ARG A 173 1.68 -19.11 -4.49
CA ARG A 173 3.10 -19.03 -4.89
C ARG A 173 3.80 -17.86 -4.24
N LYS A 174 5.13 -17.93 -4.15
CA LYS A 174 5.94 -16.84 -3.57
C LYS A 174 5.73 -15.53 -4.34
N VAL A 175 5.22 -14.51 -3.65
CA VAL A 175 4.93 -13.18 -4.24
C VAL A 175 6.15 -12.54 -4.91
N LYS A 176 7.35 -12.68 -4.33
CA LYS A 176 8.59 -12.14 -4.92
C LYS A 176 8.92 -12.73 -6.29
N ASN A 177 8.56 -13.99 -6.53
CA ASN A 177 8.79 -14.61 -7.83
C ASN A 177 7.95 -13.92 -8.92
N LEU A 178 6.81 -13.33 -8.57
CA LEU A 178 5.92 -12.66 -9.52
C LEU A 178 6.45 -11.29 -9.98
N GLY A 179 7.41 -10.71 -9.27
CA GLY A 179 8.07 -9.44 -9.65
C GLY A 179 9.38 -9.60 -10.41
N GLU A 180 9.73 -10.80 -10.88
CA GLU A 180 11.03 -11.05 -11.56
C GLU A 180 11.03 -10.67 -13.06
N SER A 181 9.87 -10.55 -13.69
CA SER A 181 9.72 -10.13 -15.08
C SER A 181 8.31 -9.58 -15.35
N ALA A 182 8.15 -8.78 -16.42
CA ALA A 182 6.84 -8.30 -16.85
C ALA A 182 5.83 -9.44 -17.12
N GLU A 183 6.27 -10.57 -17.66
CA GLU A 183 5.41 -11.75 -17.85
C GLU A 183 4.88 -12.31 -16.52
N LYS A 184 5.72 -12.31 -15.48
CA LYS A 184 5.31 -12.77 -14.15
C LYS A 184 4.45 -11.73 -13.42
N VAL A 185 4.68 -10.44 -13.66
CA VAL A 185 3.78 -9.38 -13.18
C VAL A 185 2.41 -9.53 -13.83
N ARG A 186 2.35 -9.81 -15.14
CA ARG A 186 1.09 -10.11 -15.81
C ARG A 186 0.39 -11.34 -15.20
N THR A 187 1.16 -12.35 -14.80
CA THR A 187 0.63 -13.51 -14.10
C THR A 187 0.02 -13.12 -12.75
N LEU A 188 0.67 -12.22 -11.99
CA LEU A 188 0.11 -11.66 -10.76
C LEU A 188 -1.24 -10.98 -11.03
N LEU A 189 -1.28 -10.04 -11.99
CA LEU A 189 -2.50 -9.31 -12.33
C LEU A 189 -3.65 -10.26 -12.72
N ARG A 190 -3.35 -11.35 -13.45
CA ARG A 190 -4.35 -12.36 -13.81
C ARG A 190 -4.89 -13.16 -12.62
N ILE A 191 -4.03 -13.53 -11.67
CA ILE A 191 -4.46 -14.20 -10.45
C ILE A 191 -5.40 -13.26 -9.68
N GLN A 192 -5.02 -12.00 -9.52
CA GLN A 192 -5.81 -10.99 -8.83
C GLN A 192 -7.15 -10.71 -9.53
N ALA A 193 -7.19 -10.78 -10.88
CA ALA A 193 -8.41 -10.65 -11.67
C ALA A 193 -9.30 -11.91 -11.68
N GLY A 194 -8.87 -13.01 -11.05
CA GLY A 194 -9.59 -14.29 -11.07
C GLY A 194 -9.55 -15.02 -12.42
N GLU A 195 -8.58 -14.70 -13.28
CA GLU A 195 -8.40 -15.32 -14.61
C GLU A 195 -7.58 -16.64 -14.57
N SER A 196 -7.23 -17.13 -13.38
CA SER A 196 -6.29 -18.24 -13.17
C SER A 196 -6.87 -19.64 -13.33
#